data_AF-A0AA38HY57-F1
#
_entry.id   AF-A0AA38HY57-F1
#
_cell.length_a   1.000
_cell.length_b   1.000
_cell.length_c   1.000
_cell.angle_alpha   90.00
_cell.angle_beta   90.00
_cell.angle_gamma   90.00
#
_symmetry.space_group_name_H-M   'P 1'
#
loop_
_entity.id
_entity.type
_entity.pdbx_description
1 polymer ?
#
loop_
_entity_poly.entity_id
_entity_poly.type
_entity_poly.pdbx_seq_one_letter_code
_entity_poly.pdbx_strand_id
1 'polypeptide(L)'
;MIRLGKRNTEAIRPRPIKVTINDENDLMYFIPEAKKRKDVEYYQNCSIVSDKTPQQLAYYKEVKQQLKTRMDNGETNLRIRHINDVPKIVSFRELK
;
A
#
# COMPACT_ATOMS: atom_id res chain seq x y z
N MET A 1 12.39 11.45 12.89
CA MET A 1 12.75 10.66 11.70
C MET A 1 13.71 9.55 12.13
N ILE A 2 13.37 8.28 11.91
CA ILE A 2 14.16 7.12 12.39
C ILE A 2 14.49 6.23 11.18
N ARG A 3 15.73 5.73 11.06
CA ARG A 3 16.11 4.76 10.01
C ARG A 3 15.80 3.35 10.49
N LEU A 4 15.19 2.52 9.64
CA LEU A 4 14.85 1.13 9.95
C LEU A 4 16.03 0.18 9.68
N GLY A 5 16.21 -0.82 10.54
CA GLY A 5 17.25 -1.86 10.40
C GLY A 5 18.65 -1.45 10.89
N LYS A 6 19.55 -2.44 10.95
CA LYS A 6 20.95 -2.25 11.37
C LYS A 6 21.74 -1.43 10.34
N ARG A 7 22.65 -0.57 10.81
CA ARG A 7 23.55 0.17 9.92
C ARG A 7 24.41 -0.83 9.15
N ASN A 8 24.42 -0.71 7.83
CA ASN A 8 25.27 -1.50 6.93
C ASN A 8 25.86 -0.54 5.90
N THR A 9 27.19 -0.41 5.89
CA THR A 9 27.93 0.48 4.99
C THR A 9 28.17 -0.14 3.61
N GLU A 10 28.00 -1.45 3.48
CA GLU A 10 28.19 -2.21 2.23
C GLU A 10 26.86 -2.44 1.49
N ALA A 11 25.73 -2.00 2.06
CA ALA A 11 24.43 -2.20 1.47
C ALA A 11 24.24 -1.33 0.21
N ILE A 12 23.83 -1.96 -0.89
CA ILE A 12 23.53 -1.31 -2.18
C ILE A 12 22.36 -0.31 -2.05
N ARG A 13 21.39 -0.60 -1.17
CA ARG A 13 20.20 0.24 -0.97
C ARG A 13 20.25 0.95 0.38
N PRO A 14 19.88 2.25 0.44
CA PRO A 14 19.83 2.97 1.70
C PRO A 14 18.76 2.40 2.63
N ARG A 15 19.00 2.50 3.94
CA ARG A 15 18.02 2.07 4.94
C ARG A 15 16.72 2.86 4.82
N PRO A 16 15.55 2.20 4.91
CA PRO A 16 14.26 2.89 4.90
C PRO A 16 14.16 3.92 6.02
N ILE A 17 13.36 4.96 5.77
CA ILE A 17 13.07 6.01 6.74
C ILE A 17 11.66 5.77 7.27
N LYS A 18 11.53 5.63 8.60
CA LYS A 18 10.25 5.69 9.28
C LYS A 18 9.89 7.15 9.52
N VAL A 19 8.75 7.53 8.96
CA VAL A 19 8.08 8.81 9.16
C VAL A 19 6.76 8.53 9.86
N THR A 20 6.49 9.27 10.92
CA THR A 20 5.18 9.26 11.60
C THR A 20 4.48 10.56 11.21
N ILE A 21 3.28 10.43 10.66
CA ILE A 21 2.40 11.55 10.34
C ILE A 21 1.33 11.57 11.43
N ASN A 22 1.12 12.73 12.06
CA ASN A 22 0.21 12.86 13.19
C ASN A 22 -1.22 13.24 12.76
N ASP A 23 -1.37 13.88 11.59
CA ASP A 23 -2.66 14.27 11.03
C ASP A 23 -3.06 13.34 9.87
N GLU A 24 -4.30 12.86 9.91
CA GLU A 24 -4.86 12.02 8.86
C GLU A 24 -5.02 12.80 7.54
N ASN A 25 -5.30 14.10 7.60
CA ASN A 25 -5.45 14.95 6.40
C ASN A 25 -4.14 15.02 5.60
N ASP A 26 -3.01 15.14 6.31
CA ASP A 26 -1.68 15.10 5.72
C ASP A 26 -1.43 13.75 5.03
N LEU A 27 -1.80 12.64 5.67
CA LEU A 27 -1.65 11.31 5.10
C LEU A 27 -2.48 11.17 3.80
N MET A 28 -3.72 11.64 3.83
CA MET A 28 -4.65 11.62 2.69
C MET A 28 -4.15 12.49 1.52
N TYR A 29 -3.37 13.54 1.81
CA TYR A 29 -2.70 14.35 0.79
C TYR A 29 -1.42 13.69 0.26
N PHE A 30 -0.53 13.22 1.13
CA PHE A 30 0.80 12.74 0.74
C PHE A 30 0.77 11.43 -0.05
N ILE A 31 -0.10 10.48 0.32
CA ILE A 31 -0.11 9.16 -0.31
C ILE A 31 -0.49 9.22 -1.80
N PRO A 32 -1.56 9.94 -2.21
CA PRO A 32 -1.87 10.13 -3.63
C PRO A 32 -0.80 10.92 -4.38
N GLU A 33 -0.29 12.02 -3.81
CA GLU A 33 0.73 12.85 -4.44
C GLU A 33 2.03 12.08 -4.70
N ALA A 34 2.44 11.23 -3.74
CA ALA A 34 3.60 10.37 -3.92
C ALA A 34 3.45 9.37 -5.06
N LYS A 35 2.22 8.91 -5.36
CA LYS A 35 1.97 8.04 -6.52
C LYS A 35 2.13 8.80 -7.84
N LYS A 36 1.63 10.04 -7.91
CA LYS A 36 1.75 10.91 -9.10
C LYS A 36 3.21 11.26 -9.41
N ARG A 37 4.03 11.42 -8.38
CA ARG A 37 5.44 11.81 -8.54
C ARG A 37 6.35 10.68 -9.01
N LYS A 38 5.86 9.43 -9.10
CA LYS A 38 6.67 8.30 -9.62
C LYS A 38 7.09 8.47 -11.07
N ASP A 39 6.32 9.23 -11.85
CA ASP A 39 6.61 9.49 -13.26
C ASP A 39 7.68 10.57 -13.45
N VAL A 40 8.10 11.25 -12.37
CA VAL A 40 9.20 12.20 -12.38
C VAL A 40 10.51 11.42 -12.21
N GLU A 41 11.42 11.53 -13.18
CA GLU A 41 12.70 10.82 -13.23
C GLU A 41 13.48 10.89 -11.91
N TYR A 42 13.46 12.05 -11.25
CA TYR A 42 14.13 12.26 -9.96
C TYR A 42 13.59 11.36 -8.83
N TYR A 43 12.29 11.04 -8.83
CA TYR A 43 11.63 10.26 -7.78
C TYR A 43 11.35 8.80 -8.18
N GLN A 44 11.74 8.37 -9.38
CA GLN A 44 11.42 7.04 -9.92
C GLN A 44 11.89 5.87 -9.03
N ASN A 45 13.00 6.08 -8.30
CA ASN A 45 13.60 5.07 -7.42
C ASN A 45 13.14 5.20 -5.95
N CYS A 46 12.23 6.12 -5.66
CA CYS A 46 11.66 6.32 -4.33
C CYS A 46 10.33 5.58 -4.20
N SER A 47 10.09 5.00 -3.02
CA SER A 47 8.80 4.40 -2.69
C SER A 47 8.38 4.79 -1.28
N ILE A 48 7.08 5.05 -1.14
CA ILE A 48 6.43 5.23 0.16
C ILE A 48 5.55 4.01 0.38
N VAL A 49 5.74 3.37 1.53
CA VAL A 49 5.02 2.15 1.91
C VAL A 49 4.51 2.33 3.33
N SER A 50 3.26 1.95 3.54
CA SER A 50 2.65 1.92 4.87
C SER A 50 3.33 0.88 5.76
N ASP A 51 3.55 1.20 7.04
CA ASP A 51 4.05 0.24 8.02
C ASP A 51 2.93 -0.79 8.29
N LYS A 52 3.09 -2.00 7.76
CA LYS A 52 2.12 -3.09 7.88
C LYS A 52 2.76 -4.28 8.58
N THR A 53 2.00 -4.94 9.45
CA THR A 53 2.45 -6.17 10.10
C THR A 53 2.55 -7.31 9.07
N PRO A 54 3.38 -8.34 9.33
CA PRO A 54 3.45 -9.52 8.47
C PRO A 54 2.08 -10.19 8.25
N GLN A 55 1.24 -10.22 9.29
CA GLN A 55 -0.12 -10.77 9.22
C GLN A 55 -1.01 -9.94 8.27
N GLN A 56 -0.96 -8.61 8.36
CA GLN A 56 -1.70 -7.74 7.45
C GLN A 56 -1.26 -7.91 5.99
N LEU A 57 0.05 -8.10 5.75
CA LEU A 57 0.59 -8.36 4.42
C LEU A 57 0.13 -9.72 3.88
N ALA A 58 0.17 -10.77 4.70
CA ALA A 58 -0.28 -12.10 4.34
C ALA A 58 -1.77 -12.11 3.99
N TYR A 59 -2.61 -11.53 4.86
CA TYR A 59 -4.04 -11.41 4.64
C TYR A 59 -4.36 -10.61 3.37
N TYR A 60 -3.71 -9.47 3.16
CA TYR A 60 -3.91 -8.69 1.94
C TYR A 60 -3.51 -9.45 0.67
N LYS A 61 -2.43 -10.25 0.72
CA LYS A 61 -2.01 -11.11 -0.40
C LYS A 61 -3.06 -12.16 -0.71
N GLU A 62 -3.64 -12.78 0.31
CA GLU A 62 -4.73 -13.76 0.17
C GLU A 62 -5.96 -13.13 -0.47
N VAL A 63 -6.44 -12.00 0.06
CA VAL A 63 -7.60 -11.27 -0.49
C VAL A 63 -7.36 -10.86 -1.94
N LYS A 64 -6.13 -10.42 -2.28
CA LYS A 64 -5.76 -10.09 -3.66
C LYS A 64 -5.77 -11.32 -4.58
N GLN A 65 -5.31 -12.46 -4.09
CA GLN A 65 -5.35 -13.72 -4.85
C GLN A 65 -6.79 -14.19 -5.08
N GLN A 66 -7.64 -14.12 -4.06
CA GLN A 66 -9.07 -14.43 -4.18
C GLN A 66 -9.76 -13.52 -5.20
N LEU A 67 -9.50 -12.20 -5.17
CA LEU A 67 -10.04 -11.27 -6.16
C LEU A 67 -9.63 -11.69 -7.57
N LYS A 68 -8.35 -12.00 -7.78
CA LYS A 68 -7.84 -12.45 -9.07
C LYS A 68 -8.56 -13.72 -9.54
N THR A 69 -8.64 -14.75 -8.70
CA THR A 69 -9.32 -16.00 -9.03
C THR A 69 -10.78 -15.77 -9.40
N ARG A 70 -11.51 -14.91 -8.68
CA ARG A 70 -12.90 -14.57 -9.01
C ARG A 70 -13.03 -13.86 -10.35
N MET A 71 -12.13 -12.91 -10.62
CA MET A 71 -12.08 -12.21 -11.91
C MET A 71 -11.75 -13.15 -13.07
N ASP A 72 -10.78 -14.06 -12.87
CA ASP A 72 -10.40 -15.08 -13.85
C ASP A 72 -11.56 -16.07 -14.13
N ASN A 73 -12.43 -16.32 -13.13
CA ASN A 73 -13.65 -17.12 -13.27
C ASN A 73 -14.82 -16.36 -13.94
N GLY A 74 -14.60 -15.14 -14.43
CA GLY A 74 -15.59 -14.36 -15.15
C GLY A 74 -16.45 -13.42 -14.29
N GLU A 75 -16.20 -13.35 -12.98
CA GLU A 75 -16.85 -12.32 -12.15
C GLU A 75 -16.31 -10.93 -12.52
N THR A 76 -17.18 -10.11 -13.09
CA THR A 76 -16.89 -8.70 -13.33
C THR A 76 -17.38 -7.87 -12.15
N ASN A 77 -16.87 -6.64 -12.04
CA ASN A 77 -17.36 -5.64 -11.09
C ASN A 77 -16.96 -5.82 -9.61
N LEU A 78 -15.82 -6.46 -9.33
CA LEU A 78 -15.27 -6.62 -7.98
C LEU A 78 -14.07 -5.68 -7.75
N ARG A 79 -13.92 -5.20 -6.51
CA ARG A 79 -12.72 -4.47 -6.06
C ARG A 79 -12.42 -4.77 -4.60
N ILE A 80 -11.19 -4.50 -4.18
CA ILE A 80 -10.85 -4.49 -2.75
C ILE A 80 -11.18 -3.11 -2.18
N ARG A 81 -11.97 -3.07 -1.11
CA ARG A 81 -12.23 -1.88 -0.29
C ARG A 81 -11.86 -2.17 1.16
N HIS A 82 -11.34 -1.19 1.87
CA HIS A 82 -11.13 -1.29 3.31
C HIS A 82 -12.44 -0.89 4.00
N ILE A 83 -13.01 -1.81 4.79
CA ILE A 83 -14.22 -1.59 5.61
C ILE A 83 -13.80 -1.83 7.06
N ASN A 84 -13.89 -0.80 7.90
CA ASN A 84 -13.39 -0.81 9.28
C ASN A 84 -11.92 -1.29 9.33
N ASP A 85 -11.08 -0.70 8.48
CA ASP A 85 -9.65 -1.02 8.30
C ASP A 85 -9.33 -2.45 7.83
N VAL A 86 -10.32 -3.28 7.53
CA VAL A 86 -10.14 -4.63 7.02
C VAL A 86 -10.35 -4.66 5.50
N PRO A 87 -9.38 -5.13 4.69
CA PRO A 87 -9.55 -5.26 3.25
C PRO A 87 -10.54 -6.37 2.93
N LYS A 88 -11.60 -6.04 2.18
CA LYS A 88 -12.65 -6.96 1.74
C LYS A 88 -12.92 -6.79 0.25
N ILE A 89 -13.30 -7.89 -0.41
CA ILE A 89 -13.77 -7.85 -1.81
C ILE A 89 -15.23 -7.43 -1.80
N VAL A 90 -15.54 -6.34 -2.50
CA VAL A 90 -16.89 -5.77 -2.60
C VAL A 90 -17.29 -5.61 -4.07
N SER A 91 -18.60 -5.59 -4.32
CA SER A 91 -19.12 -5.27 -5.66
C SER A 91 -19.18 -3.75 -5.87
N PHE A 92 -19.02 -3.28 -7.12
CA PHE A 92 -19.28 -1.87 -7.45
C PHE A 92 -20.74 -1.45 -7.15
N ARG A 93 -21.69 -2.40 -7.12
CA ARG A 93 -23.12 -2.11 -6.90
C ARG A 93 -23.50 -1.85 -5.44
N GLU A 94 -22.62 -2.14 -4.48
CA GLU A 94 -22.87 -1.91 -3.05
C GLU A 94 -22.60 -0.44 -2.62
N LEU A 95 -22.61 0.49 -3.58
CA LEU A 95 -22.61 1.92 -3.33
C LEU A 95 -24.02 2.34 -2.90
N LYS A 96 -24.29 2.32 -1.58
CA LYS A 96 -25.32 3.15 -0.96
C LYS A 96 -24.65 4.34 -0.29
#